data_AF-A0AAE1C1N3-F1
#
_entry.id   AF-A0AAE1C1N3-F1
#
_cell.length_a   1.000
_cell.length_b   1.000
_cell.length_c   1.000
_cell.angle_alpha   90.00
_cell.angle_beta   90.00
_cell.angle_gamma   90.00
#
_symmetry.space_group_name_H-M   'P 1'
#
loop_
_entity.id
_entity.type
_entity.pdbx_description
1 polymer ?
#
loop_
_entity_poly.entity_id
_entity_poly.type
_entity_poly.pdbx_seq_one_letter_code
_entity_poly.pdbx_strand_id
1 'polypeptide(L)'
;MSTFTTLALLATTALAQVTIPATNGSLPAAVGNTGCAAGYYPGTSQVIYTVPYTYQQVLSIIGNYTNLTWSGSPDNSVTTNDSKALMTNNWGPGDARFYDIAGAHVIETILTYSKPANGPYVEVHTLAPLTVPAANVSFYSDFDGQVYQPICGGKATTGNYTINFCATNASVASQVLSMLHMTDAVTVGTFLGGKNFTSCAALGAGNATSTGLPNATSSMPAMYTGAAANIKAGVLGTAMVAAIAFALCL
;
A
#
# COMPACT_ATOMS: atom_id res chain seq x y z
N MET A 1 -12.85 43.59 -36.42
CA MET A 1 -12.34 42.19 -36.34
C MET A 1 -11.20 42.21 -35.35
N SER A 2 -11.47 41.89 -34.09
CA SER A 2 -10.47 41.92 -33.02
C SER A 2 -9.90 40.52 -32.83
N THR A 3 -8.62 40.36 -33.11
CA THR A 3 -7.85 39.14 -32.93
C THR A 3 -7.48 39.03 -31.44
N PHE A 4 -8.07 38.08 -30.72
CA PHE A 4 -7.63 37.69 -29.39
C PHE A 4 -6.47 36.70 -29.54
N THR A 5 -5.26 37.13 -29.15
CA THR A 5 -4.10 36.25 -29.05
C THR A 5 -4.03 35.70 -27.62
N THR A 6 -4.44 34.43 -27.45
CA THR A 6 -4.31 33.72 -26.17
C THR A 6 -2.87 33.23 -26.03
N LEU A 7 -2.09 33.87 -25.18
CA LEU A 7 -0.75 33.44 -24.81
C LEU A 7 -0.87 32.33 -23.74
N ALA A 8 -0.69 31.07 -24.13
CA ALA A 8 -0.62 29.96 -23.18
C ALA A 8 0.78 29.95 -22.52
N LEU A 9 0.83 30.38 -21.26
CA LEU A 9 2.03 30.28 -20.42
C LEU A 9 2.08 28.85 -19.87
N LEU A 10 2.83 27.95 -20.51
CA LEU A 10 3.17 26.66 -19.91
C LEU A 10 4.18 26.91 -18.78
N ALA A 11 3.70 26.92 -17.55
CA ALA A 11 4.56 26.85 -16.37
C ALA A 11 5.04 25.40 -16.22
N THR A 12 6.22 25.10 -16.74
CA THR A 12 6.96 23.89 -16.36
C THR A 12 7.50 24.10 -14.96
N THR A 13 6.82 23.56 -13.96
CA THR A 13 7.37 23.45 -12.61
C THR A 13 8.56 22.50 -12.68
N ALA A 14 9.77 23.04 -12.62
CA ALA A 14 10.97 22.27 -12.39
C ALA A 14 10.81 21.56 -11.04
N LEU A 15 10.75 20.22 -11.05
CA LEU A 15 10.91 19.42 -9.85
C LEU A 15 12.29 19.74 -9.28
N ALA A 16 12.31 20.41 -8.14
CA ALA A 16 13.53 20.55 -7.36
C ALA A 16 14.09 19.15 -7.12
N GLN A 17 15.33 18.94 -7.54
CA GLN A 17 16.02 17.67 -7.36
C GLN A 17 16.30 17.50 -5.86
N VAL A 18 15.38 16.82 -5.17
CA VAL A 18 15.51 16.51 -3.75
C VAL A 18 16.70 15.55 -3.60
N THR A 19 17.72 16.00 -2.87
CA THR A 19 18.85 15.17 -2.51
C THR A 19 18.45 14.36 -1.28
N ILE A 20 18.27 13.05 -1.46
CA ILE A 20 18.03 12.12 -0.36
C ILE A 20 19.38 11.87 0.31
N PRO A 21 19.55 12.14 1.62
CA PRO A 21 20.70 11.62 2.34
C PRO A 21 20.59 10.10 2.26
N ALA A 22 21.55 9.45 1.61
CA ALA A 22 21.66 8.01 1.63
C ALA A 22 21.94 7.56 3.08
N THR A 23 20.89 7.34 3.87
CA THR A 23 20.92 6.19 4.76
C THR A 23 20.82 5.00 3.83
N ASN A 24 21.83 4.15 3.76
CA ASN A 24 21.83 2.89 2.99
C ASN A 24 20.77 1.89 3.54
N GLY A 25 19.52 2.30 3.66
CA GLY A 25 18.48 1.59 4.41
C GLY A 25 18.69 1.57 5.94
N SER A 26 19.67 2.29 6.48
CA SER A 26 19.93 2.29 7.92
C SER A 26 18.92 3.15 8.67
N LEU A 27 18.22 2.55 9.63
CA LEU A 27 17.29 3.25 10.51
C LEU A 27 18.02 4.30 11.36
N PRO A 28 17.40 5.46 11.64
CA PRO A 28 17.93 6.44 12.59
C PRO A 28 18.19 5.80 13.96
N ALA A 29 19.31 6.14 14.59
CA ALA A 29 19.62 5.64 15.92
C ALA A 29 18.56 6.11 16.93
N ALA A 30 18.00 5.16 17.68
CA ALA A 30 17.07 5.45 18.76
C ALA A 30 17.76 6.28 19.86
N VAL A 31 17.02 7.25 20.43
CA VAL A 31 17.53 8.12 21.50
C VAL A 31 16.61 8.00 22.71
N GLY A 32 17.17 7.61 23.86
CA GLY A 32 16.41 7.47 25.10
C GLY A 32 15.46 6.28 25.11
N ASN A 33 14.37 6.38 25.88
CA ASN A 33 13.49 5.24 26.20
C ASN A 33 12.32 5.05 25.23
N THR A 34 12.17 5.90 24.21
CA THR A 34 11.03 5.84 23.28
C THR A 34 11.23 4.82 22.16
N GLY A 35 12.44 4.28 22.00
CA GLY A 35 12.80 3.44 20.85
C GLY A 35 12.91 4.22 19.52
N CYS A 36 12.68 5.53 19.54
CA CYS A 36 12.71 6.39 18.35
C CYS A 36 13.87 7.39 18.41
N ALA A 37 14.30 7.87 17.24
CA ALA A 37 15.27 8.95 17.13
C ALA A 37 14.70 10.27 17.68
N ALA A 38 15.58 11.22 17.99
CA ALA A 38 15.19 12.54 18.49
C ALA A 38 14.20 13.23 17.52
N GLY A 39 13.09 13.73 18.06
CA GLY A 39 12.02 14.36 17.27
C GLY A 39 11.02 13.40 16.64
N TYR A 40 11.17 12.09 16.83
CA TYR A 40 10.23 11.07 16.40
C TYR A 40 9.55 10.41 17.61
N TYR A 41 8.29 10.04 17.42
CA TYR A 41 7.44 9.43 18.43
C TYR A 41 6.91 8.09 17.93
N PRO A 42 6.81 7.07 18.79
CA PRO A 42 6.35 5.76 18.39
C PRO A 42 4.86 5.78 18.03
N GLY A 43 4.48 4.95 17.07
CA GLY A 43 3.11 4.75 16.63
C GLY A 43 2.92 3.36 16.03
N THR A 44 1.66 2.99 15.83
CA THR A 44 1.27 1.74 15.18
C THR A 44 0.11 1.99 14.24
N SER A 45 0.02 1.20 13.18
CA SER A 45 -1.14 1.15 12.29
C SER A 45 -1.38 -0.30 11.89
N GLN A 46 -2.66 -0.70 11.90
CA GLN A 46 -3.07 -2.03 11.50
C GLN A 46 -4.32 -1.96 10.63
N VAL A 47 -4.27 -2.64 9.48
CA VAL A 47 -5.41 -2.80 8.57
C VAL A 47 -5.57 -4.29 8.29
N ILE A 48 -6.72 -4.83 8.70
CA ILE A 48 -7.11 -6.22 8.42
C ILE A 48 -8.32 -6.18 7.49
N TYR A 49 -8.24 -6.95 6.41
CA TYR A 49 -9.31 -7.02 5.42
C TYR A 49 -9.44 -8.43 4.86
N THR A 50 -10.59 -8.71 4.28
CA THR A 50 -10.88 -10.00 3.65
C THR A 50 -11.41 -9.77 2.25
N VAL A 51 -10.86 -10.50 1.30
CA VAL A 51 -11.35 -10.53 -0.08
C VAL A 51 -11.91 -11.91 -0.42
N PRO A 52 -13.02 -11.99 -1.18
CA PRO A 52 -13.69 -13.26 -1.53
C PRO A 52 -12.98 -13.98 -2.69
N TYR A 53 -11.65 -14.06 -2.63
CA TYR A 53 -10.79 -14.66 -3.65
C TYR A 53 -9.79 -15.61 -2.98
N THR A 54 -9.40 -16.64 -3.72
CA THR A 54 -8.46 -17.64 -3.21
C THR A 54 -7.08 -17.02 -2.97
N TYR A 55 -6.28 -17.68 -2.12
CA TYR A 55 -4.93 -17.24 -1.80
C TYR A 55 -4.05 -17.11 -3.06
N GLN A 56 -4.18 -18.02 -4.01
CA GLN A 56 -3.43 -17.99 -5.26
C GLN A 56 -3.86 -16.82 -6.17
N GLN A 57 -5.16 -16.48 -6.18
CA GLN A 57 -5.65 -15.30 -6.91
C GLN A 57 -5.07 -14.03 -6.32
N VAL A 58 -5.10 -13.87 -4.99
CA VAL A 58 -4.50 -12.71 -4.33
C VAL A 58 -3.00 -12.64 -4.60
N LEU A 59 -2.27 -13.75 -4.45
CA LEU A 59 -0.83 -13.80 -4.73
C LEU A 59 -0.45 -13.49 -6.18
N SER A 60 -1.32 -13.72 -7.15
CA SER A 60 -1.03 -13.31 -8.53
C SER A 60 -0.95 -11.79 -8.70
N ILE A 61 -1.51 -11.02 -7.76
CA ILE A 61 -1.45 -9.56 -7.74
C ILE A 61 -0.27 -9.08 -6.90
N ILE A 62 -0.20 -9.53 -5.65
CA ILE A 62 0.73 -8.98 -4.66
C ILE A 62 2.07 -9.72 -4.58
N GLY A 63 2.15 -10.95 -5.11
CA GLY A 63 3.26 -11.86 -4.86
C GLY A 63 4.49 -11.61 -5.73
N ASN A 64 4.52 -10.49 -6.46
CA ASN A 64 5.67 -10.01 -7.20
C ASN A 64 6.21 -8.76 -6.51
N TYR A 65 7.37 -8.89 -5.89
CA TYR A 65 7.98 -7.88 -5.03
C TYR A 65 8.27 -6.55 -5.74
N THR A 66 8.45 -6.57 -7.06
CA THR A 66 8.70 -5.36 -7.86
C THR A 66 7.49 -4.90 -8.66
N ASN A 67 6.36 -5.59 -8.55
CA ASN A 67 5.09 -5.09 -9.08
C ASN A 67 4.26 -4.53 -7.93
N LEU A 68 4.38 -3.22 -7.71
CA LEU A 68 3.62 -2.46 -6.71
C LEU A 68 2.51 -1.60 -7.33
N THR A 69 2.04 -1.96 -8.53
CA THR A 69 0.94 -1.25 -9.21
C THR A 69 -0.35 -1.32 -8.41
N TRP A 70 -0.56 -2.41 -7.66
CA TRP A 70 -1.68 -2.55 -6.73
C TRP A 70 -1.59 -1.63 -5.51
N SER A 71 -0.39 -1.11 -5.20
CA SER A 71 -0.17 -0.10 -4.17
C SER A 71 -0.04 1.32 -4.75
N GLY A 72 -0.16 1.47 -6.07
CA GLY A 72 -0.16 2.78 -6.74
C GLY A 72 1.20 3.27 -7.23
N SER A 73 2.25 2.44 -7.17
CA SER A 73 3.50 2.73 -7.90
C SER A 73 3.29 2.55 -9.42
N PRO A 74 3.89 3.41 -10.27
CA PRO A 74 3.81 3.24 -11.72
C PRO A 74 4.38 1.89 -12.19
N ASP A 75 3.84 1.37 -13.30
CA ASP A 75 4.36 0.16 -13.94
C ASP A 75 5.87 0.26 -14.19
N ASN A 76 6.61 -0.80 -13.84
CA ASN A 76 8.05 -0.91 -14.03
C ASN A 76 8.90 0.20 -13.35
N SER A 77 8.36 0.88 -12.33
CA SER A 77 9.08 1.93 -11.59
C SER A 77 9.90 1.41 -10.40
N VAL A 78 9.57 0.23 -9.87
CA VAL A 78 10.25 -0.33 -8.70
C VAL A 78 11.63 -0.85 -9.11
N THR A 79 12.65 -0.39 -8.40
CA THR A 79 14.04 -0.87 -8.54
C THR A 79 14.45 -1.66 -7.31
N THR A 80 15.59 -2.36 -7.36
CA THR A 80 16.08 -3.20 -6.26
C THR A 80 17.61 -3.26 -6.21
N ASN A 81 18.15 -3.67 -5.07
CA ASN A 81 19.57 -3.95 -4.86
C ASN A 81 19.96 -5.37 -5.29
N ASP A 82 19.01 -6.28 -5.57
CA ASP A 82 19.26 -7.61 -6.11
C ASP A 82 18.66 -7.77 -7.52
N SER A 83 19.49 -7.51 -8.52
CA SER A 83 19.11 -7.68 -9.93
C SER A 83 18.93 -9.13 -10.37
N LYS A 84 19.43 -10.12 -9.61
CA LYS A 84 19.22 -11.54 -9.89
C LYS A 84 17.84 -11.98 -9.43
N ALA A 85 17.39 -11.46 -8.28
CA ALA A 85 16.06 -11.70 -7.76
C ALA A 85 14.96 -11.18 -8.71
N LEU A 86 15.20 -10.09 -9.46
CA LEU A 86 14.30 -9.61 -10.52
C LEU A 86 13.94 -10.68 -11.56
N MET A 87 14.92 -11.45 -12.01
CA MET A 87 14.71 -12.46 -13.06
C MET A 87 13.98 -13.70 -12.55
N THR A 88 14.05 -13.97 -11.24
CA THR A 88 13.57 -15.22 -10.64
C THR A 88 12.39 -15.02 -9.69
N ASN A 89 12.06 -13.77 -9.35
CA ASN A 89 11.11 -13.39 -8.30
C ASN A 89 11.36 -14.14 -6.98
N ASN A 90 12.64 -14.39 -6.68
CA ASN A 90 13.10 -15.11 -5.50
C ASN A 90 13.77 -14.11 -4.56
N TRP A 91 13.04 -13.70 -3.53
CA TRP A 91 13.44 -12.66 -2.59
C TRP A 91 13.70 -13.23 -1.21
N GLY A 92 14.55 -12.57 -0.44
CA GLY A 92 14.90 -12.97 0.91
C GLY A 92 15.41 -11.82 1.77
N PRO A 93 15.76 -12.10 3.03
CA PRO A 93 16.27 -11.09 3.95
C PRO A 93 17.50 -10.35 3.40
N GLY A 94 17.45 -9.01 3.47
CA GLY A 94 18.48 -8.12 2.94
C GLY A 94 18.20 -7.55 1.54
N ASP A 95 17.27 -8.17 0.80
CA ASP A 95 16.80 -7.60 -0.46
C ASP A 95 15.97 -6.35 -0.18
N ALA A 96 16.20 -5.30 -0.96
CA ALA A 96 15.55 -4.02 -0.82
C ALA A 96 14.86 -3.62 -2.12
N ARG A 97 13.74 -2.93 -2.00
CA ARG A 97 13.05 -2.27 -3.12
C ARG A 97 13.01 -0.77 -2.91
N PHE A 98 13.09 -0.04 -4.01
CA PHE A 98 13.06 1.42 -4.06
C PHE A 98 11.98 1.83 -5.05
N TYR A 99 11.08 2.69 -4.62
CA TYR A 99 9.94 3.12 -5.43
C TYR A 99 9.37 4.44 -4.93
N ASP A 100 8.58 5.09 -5.77
CA ASP A 100 7.86 6.29 -5.40
C ASP A 100 6.36 5.99 -5.28
N ILE A 101 5.74 6.56 -4.25
CA ILE A 101 4.30 6.49 -4.02
C ILE A 101 3.83 7.79 -3.38
N ALA A 102 2.78 8.40 -3.94
CA ALA A 102 2.21 9.65 -3.42
C ALA A 102 3.24 10.78 -3.16
N GLY A 103 4.28 10.87 -4.00
CA GLY A 103 5.35 11.87 -3.87
C GLY A 103 6.38 11.60 -2.77
N ALA A 104 6.30 10.45 -2.10
CA ALA A 104 7.32 9.96 -1.18
C ALA A 104 8.21 8.92 -1.88
N HIS A 105 9.52 9.03 -1.67
CA HIS A 105 10.46 7.98 -2.05
C HIS A 105 10.57 6.96 -0.92
N VAL A 106 10.28 5.71 -1.24
CA VAL A 106 10.20 4.60 -0.29
C VAL A 106 11.36 3.65 -0.52
N ILE A 107 11.98 3.25 0.59
CA ILE A 107 13.02 2.21 0.62
C ILE A 107 12.63 1.19 1.68
N GLU A 108 12.34 -0.02 1.23
CA GLU A 108 11.97 -1.14 2.09
C GLU A 108 12.99 -2.26 1.94
N THR A 109 13.41 -2.83 3.06
CA THR A 109 14.36 -3.95 3.09
C THR A 109 13.71 -5.13 3.80
N ILE A 110 13.69 -6.30 3.16
CA ILE A 110 13.13 -7.52 3.73
C ILE A 110 13.91 -7.95 4.96
N LEU A 111 13.19 -8.18 6.06
CA LEU A 111 13.65 -8.88 7.25
C LEU A 111 13.18 -10.33 7.28
N THR A 112 11.98 -10.60 6.76
CA THR A 112 11.39 -11.94 6.72
C THR A 112 10.55 -12.08 5.47
N TYR A 113 10.73 -13.20 4.76
CA TYR A 113 9.96 -13.50 3.56
C TYR A 113 9.62 -15.00 3.53
N SER A 114 8.35 -15.30 3.32
CA SER A 114 7.83 -16.66 3.20
C SER A 114 6.64 -16.65 2.24
N LYS A 115 6.75 -17.36 1.11
CA LYS A 115 5.68 -17.46 0.09
C LYS A 115 5.34 -18.92 -0.22
N PRO A 116 4.83 -19.70 0.76
CA PRO A 116 4.41 -21.08 0.52
C PRO A 116 3.18 -21.12 -0.38
N ALA A 117 3.03 -22.20 -1.16
CA ALA A 117 1.94 -22.36 -2.13
C ALA A 117 0.52 -22.34 -1.51
N ASN A 118 0.41 -22.68 -0.22
CA ASN A 118 -0.86 -22.78 0.52
C ASN A 118 -0.97 -21.79 1.68
N GLY A 119 -0.07 -20.80 1.75
CA GLY A 119 -0.07 -19.80 2.79
C GLY A 119 0.49 -20.25 4.15
N PRO A 120 0.65 -19.30 5.08
CA PRO A 120 0.49 -17.87 4.85
C PRO A 120 1.65 -17.29 4.03
N TYR A 121 1.36 -16.29 3.19
CA TYR A 121 2.40 -15.40 2.65
C TYR A 121 2.73 -14.38 3.73
N VAL A 122 4.02 -14.22 4.00
CA VAL A 122 4.56 -13.32 5.02
C VAL A 122 5.70 -12.54 4.41
N GLU A 123 5.60 -11.23 4.49
CA GLU A 123 6.64 -10.29 4.08
C GLU A 123 6.76 -9.24 5.20
N VAL A 124 7.96 -9.07 5.74
CA VAL A 124 8.25 -8.09 6.80
C VAL A 124 9.43 -7.26 6.36
N HIS A 125 9.32 -5.94 6.46
CA HIS A 125 10.37 -4.99 6.10
C HIS A 125 10.82 -4.14 7.27
N THR A 126 12.02 -3.58 7.13
CA THR A 126 12.31 -2.24 7.64
C THR A 126 11.98 -1.21 6.58
N LEU A 127 11.52 -0.04 7.01
CA LEU A 127 11.24 1.12 6.17
C LEU A 127 12.23 2.23 6.52
N ALA A 128 13.06 2.63 5.55
CA ALA A 128 13.97 3.75 5.74
C ALA A 128 13.19 5.07 5.97
N PRO A 129 13.83 6.10 6.56
CA PRO A 129 13.20 7.40 6.71
C PRO A 129 12.68 7.95 5.39
N LEU A 130 11.39 8.26 5.40
CA LEU A 130 10.72 8.93 4.29
C LEU A 130 9.94 10.13 4.79
N THR A 131 9.61 11.02 3.87
CA THR A 131 8.73 12.16 4.13
C THR A 131 7.56 12.09 3.16
N VAL A 132 6.35 12.30 3.68
CA VAL A 132 5.13 12.47 2.89
C VAL A 132 4.84 13.96 2.80
N PRO A 133 5.23 14.66 1.71
CA PRO A 133 5.21 16.11 1.67
C PRO A 133 3.79 16.68 1.84
N ALA A 134 2.80 16.04 1.23
CA ALA A 134 1.40 16.45 1.28
C ALA A 134 0.80 16.44 2.70
N ALA A 135 1.33 15.61 3.60
CA ALA A 135 0.89 15.50 4.99
C ALA A 135 1.86 16.16 5.99
N ASN A 136 2.99 16.70 5.50
CA ASN A 136 4.07 17.25 6.32
C ASN A 136 4.46 16.33 7.48
N VAL A 137 4.64 15.04 7.19
CA VAL A 137 5.04 14.03 8.17
C VAL A 137 6.18 13.20 7.62
N SER A 138 7.19 12.97 8.46
CA SER A 138 8.27 12.01 8.22
C SER A 138 8.14 10.85 9.19
N PHE A 139 8.40 9.64 8.70
CA PHE A 139 8.41 8.41 9.51
C PHE A 139 9.37 7.36 8.96
N TYR A 140 9.70 6.39 9.80
CA TYR A 140 10.47 5.19 9.47
C TYR A 140 9.95 4.02 10.33
N SER A 141 10.30 2.79 9.96
CA SER A 141 9.81 1.60 10.66
C SER A 141 10.89 0.52 10.77
N ASP A 142 10.98 -0.13 11.92
CA ASP A 142 11.74 -1.38 12.10
C ASP A 142 10.88 -2.63 11.87
N PHE A 143 9.56 -2.46 11.75
CA PHE A 143 8.61 -3.53 11.48
C PHE A 143 7.48 -3.01 10.60
N ASP A 144 7.48 -3.39 9.33
CA ASP A 144 6.36 -3.23 8.41
C ASP A 144 5.98 -4.61 7.84
N GLY A 145 4.93 -5.20 8.39
CA GLY A 145 4.51 -6.56 8.15
C GLY A 145 3.26 -6.65 7.30
N GLN A 146 3.32 -7.51 6.30
CA GLN A 146 2.21 -7.88 5.43
C GLN A 146 2.03 -9.40 5.48
N VAL A 147 0.83 -9.85 5.87
CA VAL A 147 0.48 -11.27 5.99
C VAL A 147 -0.80 -11.56 5.23
N TYR A 148 -0.78 -12.60 4.39
CA TYR A 148 -1.96 -13.11 3.71
C TYR A 148 -2.17 -14.59 3.97
N GLN A 149 -3.39 -14.92 4.39
CA GLN A 149 -3.74 -16.28 4.76
C GLN A 149 -5.05 -16.73 4.10
N PRO A 150 -5.11 -17.95 3.56
CA PRO A 150 -6.37 -18.53 3.11
C PRO A 150 -7.33 -18.70 4.30
N ILE A 151 -8.60 -18.39 4.07
CA ILE A 151 -9.70 -18.62 5.02
C ILE A 151 -10.89 -19.27 4.29
N CYS A 152 -11.96 -19.59 5.02
CA CYS A 152 -13.17 -20.19 4.45
C CYS A 152 -12.90 -21.46 3.62
N GLY A 153 -11.97 -22.31 4.07
CA GLY A 153 -11.53 -23.50 3.31
C GLY A 153 -10.83 -23.17 1.99
N GLY A 154 -10.13 -22.03 1.92
CA GLY A 154 -9.38 -21.57 0.74
C GLY A 154 -10.18 -20.72 -0.25
N LYS A 155 -11.47 -20.46 0.02
CA LYS A 155 -12.35 -19.68 -0.86
C LYS A 155 -12.21 -18.16 -0.71
N ALA A 156 -11.54 -17.70 0.34
CA ALA A 156 -11.27 -16.30 0.60
C ALA A 156 -9.87 -16.15 1.19
N THR A 157 -9.37 -14.91 1.20
CA THR A 157 -8.06 -14.57 1.75
C THR A 157 -8.20 -13.40 2.69
N THR A 158 -7.60 -13.50 3.87
CA THR A 158 -7.45 -12.38 4.79
C THR A 158 -6.06 -11.79 4.62
N GLY A 159 -5.99 -10.48 4.42
CA GLY A 159 -4.77 -9.69 4.48
C GLY A 159 -4.67 -8.95 5.81
N ASN A 160 -3.47 -8.82 6.34
CA ASN A 160 -3.15 -8.05 7.53
C ASN A 160 -1.89 -7.22 7.24
N TYR A 161 -2.05 -5.91 7.22
CA TYR A 161 -0.96 -4.94 7.25
C TYR A 161 -0.78 -4.48 8.69
N THR A 162 0.43 -4.58 9.23
CA THR A 162 0.77 -4.09 10.56
C THR A 162 2.12 -3.42 10.50
N ILE A 163 2.19 -2.16 10.93
CA ILE A 163 3.42 -1.39 10.97
C ILE A 163 3.61 -0.77 12.35
N ASN A 164 4.82 -0.89 12.90
CA ASN A 164 5.27 -0.19 14.11
C ASN A 164 6.31 0.83 13.71
N PHE A 165 6.00 2.11 13.84
CA PHE A 165 6.81 3.17 13.24
C PHE A 165 7.20 4.22 14.26
N CYS A 166 8.21 4.99 13.90
CA CYS A 166 8.59 6.24 14.54
C CYS A 166 8.25 7.38 13.59
N ALA A 167 7.52 8.40 14.06
CA ALA A 167 7.09 9.52 13.23
C ALA A 167 7.24 10.87 13.93
N THR A 168 7.50 11.92 13.15
CA THR A 168 7.46 13.32 13.61
C THR A 168 6.07 13.73 14.13
N ASN A 169 5.01 13.11 13.60
CA ASN A 169 3.65 13.18 14.13
C ASN A 169 2.98 11.80 14.00
N ALA A 170 2.96 11.04 15.10
CA ALA A 170 2.48 9.65 15.09
C ALA A 170 1.01 9.51 14.69
N SER A 171 0.16 10.46 15.06
CA SER A 171 -1.27 10.42 14.70
C SER A 171 -1.47 10.64 13.19
N VAL A 172 -0.77 11.62 12.61
CA VAL A 172 -0.84 11.88 11.16
C VAL A 172 -0.24 10.74 10.36
N ALA A 173 0.92 10.21 10.76
CA ALA A 173 1.53 9.04 10.11
C ALA A 173 0.60 7.81 10.15
N SER A 174 -0.04 7.54 11.30
CA SER A 174 -1.00 6.43 11.42
C SER A 174 -2.18 6.58 10.45
N GLN A 175 -2.69 7.79 10.27
CA GLN A 175 -3.77 8.08 9.31
C GLN A 175 -3.32 7.89 7.86
N VAL A 176 -2.13 8.38 7.50
CA VAL A 176 -1.55 8.19 6.15
C VAL A 176 -1.36 6.71 5.86
N LEU A 177 -0.72 5.97 6.77
CA LEU A 177 -0.50 4.52 6.62
C LEU A 177 -1.82 3.74 6.55
N SER A 178 -2.80 4.09 7.39
CA SER A 178 -4.13 3.47 7.33
C SER A 178 -4.80 3.72 5.97
N MET A 179 -4.68 4.93 5.42
CA MET A 179 -5.25 5.28 4.12
C MET A 179 -4.58 4.51 2.99
N LEU A 180 -3.24 4.41 3.01
CA LEU A 180 -2.47 3.64 2.03
C LEU A 180 -2.87 2.16 2.06
N HIS A 181 -2.79 1.50 3.22
CA HIS A 181 -3.13 0.09 3.35
C HIS A 181 -4.60 -0.23 3.01
N MET A 182 -5.53 0.68 3.33
CA MET A 182 -6.93 0.54 2.90
C MET A 182 -7.07 0.69 1.38
N THR A 183 -6.31 1.60 0.76
CA THR A 183 -6.29 1.77 -0.70
C THR A 183 -5.75 0.51 -1.37
N ASP A 184 -4.65 -0.05 -0.87
CA ASP A 184 -4.07 -1.30 -1.35
C ASP A 184 -5.10 -2.45 -1.30
N ALA A 185 -5.79 -2.60 -0.16
CA ALA A 185 -6.82 -3.62 0.02
C ALA A 185 -7.93 -3.52 -1.03
N VAL A 186 -8.35 -2.29 -1.35
CA VAL A 186 -9.42 -2.00 -2.31
C VAL A 186 -8.95 -2.22 -3.73
N THR A 187 -7.72 -1.82 -4.06
CA THR A 187 -7.12 -2.03 -5.38
C THR A 187 -6.95 -3.52 -5.67
N VAL A 188 -6.44 -4.30 -4.72
CA VAL A 188 -6.36 -5.76 -4.83
C VAL A 188 -7.75 -6.37 -5.08
N GLY A 189 -8.76 -5.96 -4.32
CA GLY A 189 -10.14 -6.39 -4.55
C GLY A 189 -10.64 -6.04 -5.96
N THR A 190 -10.33 -4.83 -6.43
CA THR A 190 -10.73 -4.32 -7.75
C THR A 190 -10.07 -5.11 -8.88
N PHE A 191 -8.77 -5.38 -8.80
CA PHE A 191 -8.03 -6.20 -9.78
C PHE A 191 -8.61 -7.61 -9.91
N LEU A 192 -9.20 -8.13 -8.83
CA LEU A 192 -9.82 -9.44 -8.81
C LEU A 192 -11.32 -9.43 -9.19
N GLY A 193 -11.87 -8.26 -9.53
CA GLY A 193 -13.25 -8.10 -10.00
C GLY A 193 -14.23 -7.49 -8.98
N GLY A 194 -13.73 -6.90 -7.90
CA GLY A 194 -14.48 -6.00 -7.02
C GLY A 194 -15.60 -6.64 -6.20
N LYS A 195 -15.54 -7.96 -5.95
CA LYS A 195 -16.57 -8.63 -5.14
C LYS A 195 -16.39 -8.29 -3.66
N ASN A 196 -17.50 -8.03 -2.98
CA ASN A 196 -17.53 -7.83 -1.54
C ASN A 196 -17.55 -9.19 -0.81
N PHE A 197 -16.72 -9.32 0.23
CA PHE A 197 -16.82 -10.43 1.17
C PHE A 197 -17.95 -10.16 2.17
N THR A 198 -18.85 -11.13 2.35
CA THR A 198 -19.95 -11.04 3.34
C THR A 198 -19.79 -12.09 4.44
N SER A 199 -19.64 -13.36 4.08
CA SER A 199 -19.36 -14.47 4.99
C SER A 199 -18.80 -15.68 4.25
N CYS A 200 -18.13 -16.59 4.96
CA CYS A 200 -17.69 -17.87 4.38
C CYS A 200 -18.86 -18.71 3.84
N ALA A 201 -20.03 -18.64 4.48
CA ALA A 201 -21.21 -19.39 4.06
C ALA A 201 -21.74 -18.91 2.69
N ALA A 202 -21.76 -17.60 2.46
CA ALA A 202 -22.20 -17.00 1.19
C ALA A 202 -21.31 -17.43 0.00
N LEU A 203 -20.01 -17.67 0.23
CA LEU A 203 -19.09 -18.19 -0.78
C LEU A 203 -19.37 -19.65 -1.17
N GLY A 204 -20.10 -20.40 -0.34
CA GLY A 204 -20.53 -21.76 -0.64
C GLY A 204 -21.77 -21.82 -1.55
N ALA A 205 -22.62 -20.80 -1.50
CA ALA A 205 -23.90 -20.76 -2.23
C ALA A 205 -23.78 -20.19 -3.66
N GLY A 206 -22.66 -19.52 -3.98
CA GLY A 206 -22.50 -18.74 -5.22
C GLY A 206 -21.89 -19.48 -6.42
N ASN A 207 -21.61 -20.78 -6.34
CA ASN A 207 -20.99 -21.54 -7.44
C ASN A 207 -22.02 -22.08 -8.46
N ALA A 208 -23.14 -21.38 -8.66
CA ALA A 208 -23.96 -21.55 -9.84
C ALA A 208 -23.30 -20.79 -11.00
N THR A 209 -22.85 -21.56 -11.99
CA THR A 209 -22.11 -21.14 -13.19
C THR A 209 -22.73 -19.92 -13.87
N SER A 210 -22.08 -18.75 -13.79
CA SER A 210 -22.39 -17.61 -14.66
C SER A 210 -21.34 -17.57 -15.77
N THR A 211 -21.76 -17.94 -16.98
CA THR A 211 -20.98 -17.91 -18.23
C THR A 211 -21.09 -16.57 -18.96
N GLY A 212 -21.38 -15.47 -18.27
CA GLY A 212 -21.48 -14.13 -18.87
C GLY A 212 -20.22 -13.30 -18.64
N LEU A 213 -19.54 -12.88 -19.72
CA LEU A 213 -18.53 -11.81 -19.63
C LEU A 213 -19.19 -10.54 -19.07
N PRO A 214 -18.61 -9.87 -18.05
CA PRO A 214 -19.11 -8.57 -17.63
C PRO A 214 -18.60 -7.48 -18.58
N ASN A 215 -19.56 -6.84 -19.26
CA ASN A 215 -19.38 -5.55 -19.91
C ASN A 215 -19.16 -4.48 -18.83
N ALA A 216 -18.05 -3.75 -18.89
CA ALA A 216 -17.66 -2.79 -17.89
C ALA A 216 -18.49 -1.50 -18.00
N THR A 217 -19.50 -1.36 -17.14
CA THR A 217 -20.08 -0.08 -16.70
C THR A 217 -20.84 -0.35 -15.41
N SER A 218 -20.15 -0.29 -14.27
CA SER A 218 -20.81 -0.31 -12.96
C SER A 218 -20.18 0.73 -12.05
N SER A 219 -21.02 1.69 -11.66
CA SER A 219 -20.85 2.57 -10.52
C SER A 219 -20.24 1.84 -9.32
N MET A 220 -19.28 2.48 -8.66
CA MET A 220 -18.63 1.94 -7.46
C MET A 220 -19.69 1.44 -6.46
N PRO A 221 -19.76 0.13 -6.17
CA PRO A 221 -20.59 -0.36 -5.08
C PRO A 221 -20.02 0.20 -3.78
N ALA A 222 -20.90 0.64 -2.89
CA ALA A 222 -20.51 1.07 -1.55
C ALA A 222 -19.66 -0.03 -0.88
N MET A 223 -18.44 0.33 -0.52
CA MET A 223 -17.50 -0.50 0.20
C MET A 223 -18.10 -0.84 1.56
N TYR A 224 -18.50 -2.09 1.75
CA TYR A 224 -18.92 -2.57 3.06
C TYR A 224 -17.65 -2.89 3.86
N THR A 225 -17.33 -2.03 4.82
CA THR A 225 -16.41 -2.34 5.91
C THR A 225 -17.04 -3.42 6.77
N GLY A 226 -16.78 -4.68 6.44
CA GLY A 226 -17.09 -5.80 7.35
C GLY A 226 -16.57 -5.47 8.75
N ALA A 227 -17.32 -5.87 9.78
CA ALA A 227 -17.25 -5.46 11.18
C ALA A 227 -15.92 -5.69 11.95
N ALA A 228 -14.78 -5.77 11.26
CA ALA A 228 -13.43 -5.67 11.81
C ALA A 228 -12.76 -4.31 11.53
N ALA A 229 -13.34 -3.45 10.68
CA ALA A 229 -12.92 -2.06 10.61
C ALA A 229 -13.58 -1.27 11.76
N ASN A 230 -13.09 -1.46 12.99
CA ASN A 230 -13.32 -0.49 14.07
C ASN A 230 -12.54 0.80 13.73
N ILE A 231 -12.97 1.48 12.67
CA ILE A 231 -12.45 2.80 12.33
C ILE A 231 -13.16 3.77 13.26
N LYS A 232 -12.51 4.15 14.36
CA LYS A 232 -12.79 5.45 15.00
C LYS A 232 -12.28 6.55 14.06
N ALA A 233 -12.84 6.66 12.86
CA ALA A 233 -12.63 7.78 11.96
C ALA A 233 -13.61 8.87 12.37
N GLY A 234 -13.12 9.83 13.15
CA GLY A 234 -13.80 11.12 13.28
C GLY A 234 -13.85 11.79 11.91
N VAL A 235 -15.03 11.77 11.27
CA VAL A 235 -15.69 12.77 10.40
C VAL A 235 -14.83 13.82 9.62
N LEU A 236 -13.62 13.50 9.18
CA LEU A 236 -12.77 14.40 8.35
C LEU A 236 -12.22 13.73 7.08
N GLY A 237 -12.64 12.50 6.78
CA GLY A 237 -12.06 11.67 5.71
C GLY A 237 -12.49 11.98 4.27
N THR A 238 -13.44 12.90 4.02
CA THR A 238 -13.91 13.17 2.65
C THR A 238 -13.14 14.28 1.92
N ALA A 239 -12.36 15.10 2.62
CA ALA A 239 -11.61 16.19 1.96
C ALA A 239 -10.23 15.76 1.42
N MET A 240 -9.55 14.78 2.03
CA MET A 240 -8.20 14.36 1.58
C MET A 240 -8.20 13.33 0.45
N VAL A 241 -9.21 12.46 0.36
CA VAL A 241 -9.31 11.48 -0.74
C VAL A 241 -9.45 12.20 -2.09
N ALA A 242 -10.16 13.34 -2.11
CA ALA A 242 -10.24 14.18 -3.30
C ALA A 242 -8.90 14.84 -3.64
N ALA A 243 -8.11 15.29 -2.66
CA ALA A 243 -6.83 15.96 -2.93
C ALA A 243 -5.75 15.02 -3.48
N ILE A 244 -5.72 13.76 -3.04
CA ILE A 244 -4.75 12.76 -3.56
C ILE A 244 -5.20 12.21 -4.92
N ALA A 245 -6.51 12.00 -5.13
CA ALA A 245 -7.03 11.60 -6.45
C ALA A 245 -6.88 12.70 -7.51
N PHE A 246 -6.97 13.99 -7.15
CA PHE A 246 -6.80 15.10 -8.09
C PHE A 246 -5.34 15.37 -8.46
N ALA A 247 -4.38 15.00 -7.61
CA ALA A 247 -2.95 15.14 -7.90
C ALA A 247 -2.41 14.09 -8.89
N LEU A 248 -3.19 13.05 -9.22
CA LEU A 248 -2.81 12.00 -10.17
C LEU A 248 -3.55 12.12 -11.52
N CYS A 249 -4.33 13.18 -11.74
CA CYS A 249 -5.06 13.44 -12.99
C CYS A 249 -4.79 14.84 -13.58
N LEU A 250 -3.72 15.51 -13.14
CA LEU A 250 -3.22 16.78 -13.71
C LEU A 250 -1.75 16.63 -14.12
#